data_AF-A0A1B6VY80-F1
#
_entry.id   AF-A0A1B6VY80-F1
#
_cell.length_a   1.000
_cell.length_b   1.000
_cell.length_c   1.000
_cell.angle_alpha   90.00
_cell.angle_beta   90.00
_cell.angle_gamma   90.00
#
_symmetry.space_group_name_H-M   'P 1'
#
loop_
_entity.id
_entity.type
_entity.pdbx_description
1 polymer ?
#
loop_
_entity_poly.entity_id
_entity_poly.type
_entity_poly.pdbx_seq_one_letter_code
_entity_poly.pdbx_strand_id
1 'polypeptide(L)'
;MPKLSLPQWHTPEQVRDILLELPETKRNRALYELIWQFDHYNPQGVLESEAQLATLRLLWHDPRFQGLENIESWLREVLYLDEDNGAWLALQPEIETLLDVLHPETCGEYGEHGGMHHNAATLEPFVARIIARNTENARYTARCCLYWSEALRQQRPDFDEWLKNEIRRLHGK
;
A
#
# COMPACT_ATOMS: atom_id res chain seq x y z
N MET A 1 14.94 -21.14 3.83
CA MET A 1 15.51 -20.03 4.63
C MET A 1 14.99 -20.16 6.06
N PRO A 2 15.80 -19.92 7.10
CA PRO A 2 15.35 -20.07 8.49
C PRO A 2 14.35 -18.96 8.87
N LYS A 3 13.27 -19.36 9.56
CA LYS A 3 12.27 -18.45 10.15
C LYS A 3 12.95 -17.51 11.15
N LEU A 4 12.58 -16.24 11.15
CA LEU A 4 13.08 -15.31 12.15
C LEU A 4 12.35 -15.57 13.47
N SER A 5 13.09 -15.67 14.57
CA SER A 5 12.50 -15.78 15.90
C SER A 5 12.02 -14.40 16.35
N LEU A 6 10.87 -13.96 15.85
CA LEU A 6 10.29 -12.65 16.12
C LEU A 6 9.28 -12.75 17.28
N PRO A 7 9.23 -11.75 18.18
CA PRO A 7 8.26 -11.71 19.24
C PRO A 7 6.87 -11.34 18.71
N GLN A 8 5.84 -11.61 19.52
CA GLN A 8 4.53 -11.02 19.31
C GLN A 8 4.57 -9.51 19.59
N TRP A 9 3.62 -8.77 19.00
CA TRP A 9 3.46 -7.34 19.19
C TRP A 9 1.99 -6.98 19.41
N HIS A 10 1.76 -5.88 20.13
CA HIS A 10 0.43 -5.33 20.38
C HIS A 10 0.40 -3.80 20.25
N THR A 11 1.56 -3.14 20.10
CA THR A 11 1.62 -1.71 19.73
C THR A 11 2.41 -1.49 18.44
N PRO A 12 2.07 -0.46 17.66
CA PRO A 12 2.83 -0.06 16.48
C PRO A 12 4.33 0.17 16.74
N GLU A 13 4.66 0.80 17.88
CA GLU A 13 6.04 1.13 18.24
C GLU A 13 6.89 -0.13 18.42
N GLN A 14 6.31 -1.21 18.95
CA GLN A 14 7.02 -2.49 19.09
C GLN A 14 7.45 -3.04 17.74
N VAL A 15 6.59 -2.98 16.72
CA VAL A 15 6.94 -3.43 15.36
C VAL A 15 8.14 -2.65 14.84
N ARG A 16 8.11 -1.32 14.96
CA ARG A 16 9.23 -0.46 14.55
C ARG A 16 10.50 -0.82 15.30
N ASP A 17 10.44 -0.94 16.62
CA ASP A 17 11.60 -1.17 17.46
C ASP A 17 12.22 -2.56 17.17
N ILE A 18 11.40 -3.60 16.99
CA ILE A 18 11.84 -4.94 16.53
C ILE A 18 12.59 -4.83 15.19
N LEU A 19 12.05 -4.08 14.22
CA LEU A 19 12.69 -3.91 12.91
C LEU A 19 14.02 -3.15 13.00
N LEU A 20 14.15 -2.19 13.93
CA LEU A 20 15.37 -1.41 14.12
C LEU A 20 16.51 -2.21 14.75
N GLU A 21 16.20 -3.16 15.62
CA GLU A 21 17.19 -4.08 16.22
C GLU A 21 17.77 -5.08 15.21
N LEU A 22 17.09 -5.29 14.08
CA LEU A 22 17.53 -6.19 13.03
C LEU A 22 18.52 -5.51 12.05
N PRO A 23 19.48 -6.28 11.50
CA PRO A 23 20.22 -5.87 10.31
C PRO A 23 19.28 -5.47 9.18
N GLU A 24 19.62 -4.44 8.42
CA GLU A 24 18.79 -3.91 7.34
C GLU A 24 18.35 -4.98 6.34
N THR A 25 19.27 -5.89 5.99
CA THR A 25 19.02 -7.02 5.07
C THR A 25 17.95 -8.01 5.56
N LYS A 26 17.57 -7.96 6.84
CA LYS A 26 16.52 -8.81 7.43
C LYS A 26 15.19 -8.10 7.61
N ARG A 27 15.15 -6.76 7.53
CA ARG A 27 13.95 -5.95 7.82
C ARG A 27 12.79 -6.28 6.91
N ASN A 28 13.03 -6.37 5.59
CA ASN A 28 11.97 -6.70 4.64
C ASN A 28 11.32 -8.04 4.98
N ARG A 29 12.12 -9.06 5.27
CA ARG A 29 11.62 -10.40 5.64
C ARG A 29 10.90 -10.40 6.99
N ALA A 30 11.44 -9.68 7.97
CA ALA A 30 10.81 -9.57 9.28
C ALA A 30 9.44 -8.90 9.19
N LEU A 31 9.31 -7.88 8.35
CA LEU A 31 8.05 -7.19 8.11
C LEU A 31 6.97 -8.15 7.60
N TYR A 32 7.29 -9.04 6.65
CA TYR A 32 6.38 -10.08 6.17
C TYR A 32 5.95 -11.06 7.27
N GLU A 33 6.85 -11.41 8.20
CA GLU A 33 6.55 -12.37 9.27
C GLU A 33 5.78 -11.71 10.42
N LEU A 34 6.07 -10.44 10.74
CA LEU A 34 5.48 -9.69 11.86
C LEU A 34 3.99 -9.47 11.68
N ILE A 35 3.48 -9.32 10.47
CA ILE A 35 2.04 -9.09 10.24
C ILE A 35 1.16 -10.16 10.91
N TRP A 36 1.66 -11.40 11.01
CA TRP A 36 0.99 -12.55 11.62
C TRP A 36 1.34 -12.76 13.11
N GLN A 37 2.05 -11.82 13.75
CA GLN A 37 2.49 -11.91 15.14
C GLN A 37 1.72 -10.96 16.07
N PHE A 38 0.59 -10.43 15.63
CA PHE A 38 -0.26 -9.62 16.51
C PHE A 38 -0.73 -10.47 17.70
N ASP A 39 -0.67 -9.92 18.91
CA ASP A 39 -1.14 -10.57 20.12
C ASP A 39 -2.64 -10.32 20.31
N HIS A 40 -3.49 -11.29 19.96
CA HIS A 40 -4.94 -11.19 20.15
C HIS A 40 -5.39 -11.21 21.61
N TYR A 41 -4.49 -11.48 22.57
CA TYR A 41 -4.76 -11.36 24.01
C TYR A 41 -4.34 -10.00 24.58
N ASN A 42 -4.12 -9.03 23.70
CA ASN A 42 -3.75 -7.66 24.02
C ASN A 42 -4.60 -7.06 25.17
N PRO A 43 -3.99 -6.70 26.32
CA PRO A 43 -4.72 -6.16 27.47
C PRO A 43 -5.30 -4.77 27.23
N GLN A 44 -4.84 -4.04 26.20
CA GLN A 44 -5.35 -2.73 25.82
C GLN A 44 -6.64 -2.80 24.98
N GLY A 45 -7.03 -3.98 24.48
CA GLY A 45 -8.29 -4.16 23.73
C GLY A 45 -8.34 -3.48 22.36
N VAL A 46 -7.18 -3.12 21.80
CA VAL A 46 -7.08 -2.51 20.45
C VAL A 46 -7.33 -3.58 19.40
N LEU A 47 -8.14 -3.26 18.39
CA LEU A 47 -8.41 -4.17 17.27
C LEU A 47 -7.16 -4.35 16.40
N GLU A 48 -6.99 -5.55 15.83
CA GLU A 48 -5.86 -5.85 14.94
C GLU A 48 -5.79 -4.89 13.76
N SER A 49 -6.91 -4.60 13.11
CA SER A 49 -6.98 -3.68 11.97
C SER A 49 -6.56 -2.25 12.34
N GLU A 50 -6.96 -1.75 13.52
CA GLU A 50 -6.54 -0.45 14.04
C GLU A 50 -5.03 -0.42 14.32
N ALA A 51 -4.50 -1.48 14.94
CA ALA A 51 -3.09 -1.61 15.24
C ALA A 51 -2.23 -1.74 13.97
N GLN A 52 -2.68 -2.50 12.98
CA GLN A 52 -2.02 -2.65 11.68
C GLN A 52 -2.01 -1.32 10.90
N LEU A 53 -3.13 -0.59 10.87
CA LEU A 53 -3.19 0.75 10.24
C LEU A 53 -2.23 1.74 10.91
N ALA A 54 -2.22 1.77 12.24
CA ALA A 54 -1.31 2.63 12.98
C ALA A 54 0.16 2.24 12.75
N THR A 55 0.45 0.94 12.65
CA THR A 55 1.78 0.42 12.29
C THR A 55 2.19 0.84 10.88
N LEU A 56 1.31 0.68 9.89
CA LEU A 56 1.57 1.08 8.51
C LEU A 56 1.95 2.56 8.42
N ARG A 57 1.16 3.44 9.05
CA ARG A 57 1.47 4.88 9.12
C ARG A 57 2.80 5.15 9.80
N LEU A 58 3.09 4.49 10.92
CA LEU A 58 4.36 4.64 11.62
C LEU A 58 5.56 4.27 10.73
N LEU A 59 5.46 3.17 9.97
CA LEU A 59 6.51 2.71 9.08
C LEU A 59 6.68 3.63 7.86
N TRP A 60 5.58 4.13 7.30
CA TRP A 60 5.60 5.09 6.19
C TRP A 60 6.23 6.44 6.55
N HIS A 61 6.16 6.86 7.81
CA HIS A 61 6.80 8.09 8.28
C HIS A 61 8.26 7.91 8.69
N ASP A 62 8.85 6.72 8.51
CA ASP A 62 10.25 6.46 8.77
C ASP A 62 10.98 6.08 7.46
N PRO A 63 11.91 6.92 6.96
CA PRO A 63 12.62 6.69 5.69
C PRO A 63 13.35 5.35 5.59
N ARG A 64 13.67 4.71 6.72
CA ARG A 64 14.35 3.41 6.74
C ARG A 64 13.45 2.25 6.32
N PHE A 65 12.13 2.45 6.31
CA PHE A 65 11.15 1.42 5.98
C PHE A 65 10.37 1.70 4.70
N GLN A 66 10.20 2.97 4.30
CA GLN A 66 9.38 3.38 3.13
C GLN A 66 9.56 2.52 1.87
N GLY A 67 10.81 2.17 1.53
CA GLY A 67 11.14 1.39 0.35
C GLY A 67 11.11 -0.14 0.52
N LEU A 68 10.66 -0.66 1.67
CA LEU A 68 10.57 -2.10 1.89
C LEU A 68 9.36 -2.68 1.16
N GLU A 69 9.60 -3.64 0.28
CA GLU A 69 8.59 -4.36 -0.51
C GLU A 69 7.42 -4.89 0.34
N ASN A 70 7.70 -5.56 1.46
CA ASN A 70 6.66 -6.20 2.27
C ASN A 70 5.75 -5.21 3.03
N ILE A 71 5.96 -3.90 2.90
CA ILE A 71 4.94 -2.91 3.27
C ILE A 71 3.64 -3.17 2.48
N GLU A 72 3.73 -3.69 1.25
CA GLU A 72 2.56 -4.08 0.45
C GLU A 72 1.63 -5.02 1.22
N SER A 73 2.19 -5.96 1.99
CA SER A 73 1.40 -6.98 2.68
C SER A 73 0.64 -6.35 3.85
N TRP A 74 1.26 -5.37 4.53
CA TRP A 74 0.62 -4.60 5.58
C TRP A 74 -0.48 -3.71 5.03
N LEU A 75 -0.22 -3.03 3.92
CA LEU A 75 -1.22 -2.25 3.22
C LEU A 75 -2.41 -3.13 2.81
N ARG A 76 -2.15 -4.31 2.24
CA ARG A 76 -3.19 -5.26 1.84
C ARG A 76 -4.07 -5.65 3.03
N GLU A 77 -3.50 -6.09 4.16
CA GLU A 77 -4.34 -6.44 5.33
C GLU A 77 -5.17 -5.25 5.81
N VAL A 78 -4.58 -4.05 5.88
CA VAL A 78 -5.32 -2.82 6.27
C VAL A 78 -6.48 -2.51 5.33
N LEU A 79 -6.29 -2.67 4.02
CA LEU A 79 -7.32 -2.39 3.03
C LEU A 79 -8.41 -3.47 3.00
N TYR A 80 -8.04 -4.75 3.15
CA TYR A 80 -8.99 -5.86 3.06
C TYR A 80 -9.73 -6.16 4.38
N LEU A 81 -9.21 -5.73 5.53
CA LEU A 81 -9.91 -5.83 6.82
C LEU A 81 -10.95 -4.72 7.02
N ASP A 82 -10.98 -3.71 6.15
CA ASP A 82 -11.94 -2.61 6.22
C ASP A 82 -13.15 -2.86 5.33
N GLU A 83 -14.26 -3.30 5.93
CA GLU A 83 -15.49 -3.66 5.23
C GLU A 83 -16.08 -2.50 4.40
N ASP A 84 -15.89 -1.26 4.85
CA ASP A 84 -16.44 -0.06 4.21
C ASP A 84 -15.49 0.53 3.14
N ASN A 85 -14.28 0.00 2.98
CA ASN A 85 -13.21 0.53 2.11
C ASN A 85 -12.88 2.02 2.39
N GLY A 86 -13.16 2.51 3.59
CA GLY A 86 -12.78 3.85 4.05
C GLY A 86 -11.27 4.03 4.24
N ALA A 87 -10.52 2.95 4.51
CA ALA A 87 -9.08 2.93 4.72
C ALA A 87 -8.33 3.40 3.48
N TRP A 88 -8.81 3.05 2.28
CA TRP A 88 -8.26 3.56 1.03
C TRP A 88 -8.32 5.09 1.00
N LEU A 89 -9.49 5.67 1.25
CA LEU A 89 -9.66 7.13 1.31
C LEU A 89 -8.82 7.77 2.42
N ALA A 90 -8.75 7.12 3.58
CA ALA A 90 -8.01 7.62 4.75
C ALA A 90 -6.48 7.63 4.54
N LEU A 91 -5.95 6.76 3.67
CA LEU A 91 -4.51 6.66 3.36
C LEU A 91 -4.11 7.43 2.10
N GLN A 92 -5.08 7.97 1.35
CA GLN A 92 -4.82 8.74 0.13
C GLN A 92 -3.82 9.88 0.32
N PRO A 93 -3.89 10.71 1.40
CA PRO A 93 -2.93 11.80 1.60
C PRO A 93 -1.48 11.31 1.77
N GLU A 94 -1.28 10.21 2.51
CA GLU A 94 0.03 9.61 2.73
C GLU A 94 0.57 8.97 1.44
N ILE A 95 -0.25 8.24 0.69
CA ILE A 95 0.13 7.70 -0.62
C ILE A 95 0.52 8.83 -1.57
N GLU A 96 -0.29 9.88 -1.62
CA GLU A 96 0.05 11.07 -2.40
C GLU A 96 1.34 11.72 -1.89
N THR A 97 1.65 11.75 -0.61
CA THR A 97 2.89 12.39 -0.15
C THR A 97 4.13 11.53 -0.42
N LEU A 98 4.00 10.21 -0.30
CA LEU A 98 5.12 9.28 -0.23
C LEU A 98 5.33 8.47 -1.51
N LEU A 99 4.47 8.63 -2.51
CA LEU A 99 4.46 7.83 -3.75
C LEU A 99 5.84 7.55 -4.36
N ASP A 100 6.73 8.54 -4.38
CA ASP A 100 8.04 8.43 -5.04
C ASP A 100 9.11 7.73 -4.19
N VAL A 101 8.86 7.53 -2.89
CA VAL A 101 9.76 6.84 -1.96
C VAL A 101 9.25 5.46 -1.54
N LEU A 102 7.98 5.15 -1.82
CA LEU A 102 7.39 3.85 -1.57
C LEU A 102 7.90 2.80 -2.57
N HIS A 103 7.89 1.54 -2.14
CA HIS A 103 8.15 0.43 -3.04
C HIS A 103 7.08 0.37 -4.15
N PRO A 104 7.44 0.08 -5.42
CA PRO A 104 6.48 0.01 -6.53
C PRO A 104 5.30 -0.92 -6.26
N GLU A 105 5.51 -2.07 -5.62
CA GLU A 105 4.41 -2.98 -5.33
C GLU A 105 3.44 -2.46 -4.25
N THR A 106 3.91 -1.67 -3.28
CA THR A 106 3.00 -0.95 -2.36
C THR A 106 2.13 0.05 -3.13
N CYS A 107 2.73 0.77 -4.08
CA CYS A 107 2.03 1.68 -4.99
C CYS A 107 1.06 0.95 -5.92
N GLY A 108 1.39 -0.26 -6.35
CA GLY A 108 0.55 -1.15 -7.14
C GLY A 108 -0.67 -1.60 -6.36
N GLU A 109 -0.46 -2.25 -5.21
CA GLU A 109 -1.50 -2.77 -4.31
C GLU A 109 -2.55 -1.69 -3.98
N TYR A 110 -2.11 -0.47 -3.60
CA TYR A 110 -3.02 0.65 -3.34
C TYR A 110 -3.88 1.00 -4.58
N GLY A 111 -3.25 1.02 -5.76
CA GLY A 111 -3.92 1.31 -7.02
C GLY A 111 -4.92 0.23 -7.39
N GLU A 112 -4.53 -1.05 -7.28
CA GLU A 112 -5.38 -2.20 -7.60
C GLU A 112 -6.63 -2.24 -6.72
N HIS A 113 -6.44 -2.15 -5.41
CA HIS A 113 -7.55 -2.11 -4.46
C HIS A 113 -8.49 -0.93 -4.78
N GLY A 114 -7.94 0.25 -5.07
CA GLY A 114 -8.69 1.41 -5.51
C GLY A 114 -9.60 1.09 -6.71
N GLY A 115 -9.00 0.56 -7.78
CA GLY A 115 -9.70 0.22 -9.01
C GLY A 115 -10.75 -0.89 -8.88
N MET A 116 -10.54 -1.84 -7.96
CA MET A 116 -11.47 -2.93 -7.68
C MET A 116 -12.69 -2.49 -6.86
N HIS A 117 -12.50 -1.61 -5.88
CA HIS A 117 -13.47 -1.39 -4.81
C HIS A 117 -14.18 -0.01 -4.85
N HIS A 118 -13.66 0.95 -5.61
CA HIS A 118 -14.27 2.28 -5.70
C HIS A 118 -14.87 2.59 -7.07
N ASN A 119 -15.92 3.42 -7.05
CA ASN A 119 -16.59 3.88 -8.26
C ASN A 119 -15.78 4.97 -8.99
N ALA A 120 -16.16 5.23 -10.24
CA ALA A 120 -15.48 6.22 -11.09
C ALA A 120 -15.46 7.64 -10.50
N ALA A 121 -16.55 8.08 -9.83
CA ALA A 121 -16.62 9.42 -9.25
C ALA A 121 -15.62 9.63 -8.12
N THR A 122 -15.35 8.59 -7.32
CA THR A 122 -14.32 8.61 -6.29
C THR A 122 -12.92 8.53 -6.89
N LEU A 123 -12.71 7.69 -7.90
CA LEU A 123 -11.39 7.40 -8.46
C LEU A 123 -10.87 8.48 -9.42
N GLU A 124 -11.74 9.10 -10.21
CA GLU A 124 -11.36 10.08 -11.24
C GLU A 124 -10.45 11.20 -10.70
N PRO A 125 -10.80 11.93 -9.60
CA PRO A 125 -9.96 13.01 -9.11
C PRO A 125 -8.60 12.50 -8.61
N PHE A 126 -8.55 11.30 -8.03
CA PHE A 126 -7.30 10.68 -7.59
C PHE A 126 -6.42 10.31 -8.78
N VAL A 127 -6.93 9.54 -9.74
CA VAL A 127 -6.18 9.10 -10.92
C VAL A 127 -5.65 10.29 -11.71
N ALA A 128 -6.46 11.34 -11.88
CA ALA A 128 -6.02 12.57 -12.55
C ALA A 128 -4.82 13.22 -11.84
N ARG A 129 -4.85 13.34 -10.50
CA ARG A 129 -3.74 13.89 -9.71
C ARG A 129 -2.49 13.01 -9.81
N ILE A 130 -2.65 11.69 -9.74
CA ILE A 130 -1.53 10.75 -9.82
C ILE A 130 -0.88 10.83 -11.21
N ILE A 131 -1.65 10.75 -12.30
CA ILE A 131 -1.12 10.86 -13.67
C ILE A 131 -0.35 12.18 -13.85
N ALA A 132 -0.89 13.30 -13.35
CA ALA A 132 -0.27 14.62 -13.49
C ALA A 132 1.13 14.72 -12.87
N ARG A 133 1.48 13.87 -11.90
CA ARG A 133 2.82 13.84 -11.28
C ARG A 133 3.89 13.27 -12.18
N ASN A 134 3.52 12.37 -13.09
CA ASN A 134 4.39 11.82 -14.13
C ASN A 134 5.70 11.20 -13.62
N THR A 135 5.68 10.56 -12.45
CA THR A 135 6.78 9.71 -11.95
C THR A 135 6.53 8.24 -12.30
N GLU A 136 7.54 7.38 -12.15
CA GLU A 136 7.40 5.95 -12.46
C GLU A 136 6.34 5.30 -11.56
N ASN A 137 6.44 5.48 -10.24
CA ASN A 137 5.45 4.97 -9.29
C ASN A 137 4.07 5.57 -9.53
N ALA A 138 3.96 6.86 -9.88
CA ALA A 138 2.68 7.44 -10.23
C ALA A 138 2.02 6.77 -11.43
N ARG A 139 2.77 6.57 -12.51
CA ARG A 139 2.25 5.86 -13.68
C ARG A 139 1.88 4.42 -13.33
N TYR A 140 2.68 3.75 -12.50
CA TYR A 140 2.38 2.39 -12.06
C TYR A 140 1.09 2.32 -11.23
N THR A 141 0.92 3.16 -10.20
CA THR A 141 -0.31 3.25 -9.40
C THR A 141 -1.54 3.58 -10.24
N ALA A 142 -1.46 4.59 -11.10
CA ALA A 142 -2.58 4.97 -11.97
C ALA A 142 -2.93 3.85 -12.96
N ARG A 143 -1.93 3.15 -13.52
CA ARG A 143 -2.12 1.96 -14.36
C ARG A 143 -2.86 0.88 -13.59
N CYS A 144 -2.41 0.51 -12.39
CA CYS A 144 -3.05 -0.50 -11.55
C CYS A 144 -4.52 -0.14 -11.25
N CYS A 145 -4.79 1.12 -10.90
CA CYS A 145 -6.15 1.60 -10.69
C CYS A 145 -7.04 1.52 -11.94
N LEU A 146 -6.54 2.02 -13.07
CA LEU A 146 -7.29 2.03 -14.33
C LEU A 146 -7.48 0.63 -14.91
N TYR A 147 -6.55 -0.30 -14.66
CA TYR A 147 -6.65 -1.67 -15.12
C TYR A 147 -7.90 -2.37 -14.56
N TRP A 148 -8.19 -2.14 -13.27
CA TRP A 148 -9.33 -2.73 -12.57
C TRP A 148 -10.63 -1.92 -12.70
N SER A 149 -10.55 -0.61 -12.95
CA SER A 149 -11.76 0.24 -13.10
C SER A 149 -12.23 0.38 -14.55
N GLU A 150 -13.09 -0.56 -15.00
CA GLU A 150 -13.72 -0.46 -16.33
C GLU A 150 -14.63 0.78 -16.46
N ALA A 151 -15.45 1.06 -15.45
CA ALA A 151 -16.38 2.19 -15.47
C ALA A 151 -15.67 3.53 -15.66
N LEU A 152 -14.54 3.74 -14.98
CA LEU A 152 -13.75 4.96 -15.12
C LEU A 152 -13.16 5.10 -16.53
N ARG A 153 -12.63 4.01 -17.10
CA ARG A 153 -12.12 4.00 -18.49
C ARG A 153 -13.20 4.31 -19.51
N GLN A 154 -14.43 3.83 -19.31
CA GLN A 154 -15.56 4.12 -20.21
C GLN A 154 -16.02 5.59 -20.11
N GLN A 155 -16.00 6.18 -18.91
CA GLN A 155 -16.39 7.58 -18.69
C GLN A 155 -15.34 8.58 -19.18
N ARG A 156 -14.05 8.19 -19.16
CA ARG A 156 -12.90 8.99 -19.57
C ARG A 156 -12.08 8.23 -20.62
N PRO A 157 -12.45 8.30 -21.91
CA PRO A 157 -11.75 7.58 -22.98
C PRO A 157 -10.25 7.91 -23.08
N ASP A 158 -9.86 9.12 -22.66
CA ASP A 158 -8.46 9.53 -22.55
C ASP A 158 -7.67 8.64 -21.57
N PHE A 159 -8.29 8.15 -20.50
CA PHE A 159 -7.67 7.21 -19.57
C PHE A 159 -7.53 5.80 -20.15
N ASP A 160 -8.48 5.35 -20.98
CA ASP A 160 -8.35 4.06 -21.67
C ASP A 160 -7.19 4.10 -22.68
N GLU A 161 -7.09 5.16 -23.48
CA GLU A 161 -5.97 5.37 -24.40
C GLU A 161 -4.63 5.46 -23.65
N TRP A 162 -4.60 6.21 -22.54
CA TRP A 162 -3.43 6.30 -21.67
C TRP A 162 -3.02 4.93 -21.14
N LEU A 163 -3.95 4.15 -20.60
CA LEU A 163 -3.66 2.80 -20.07
C LEU A 163 -3.11 1.88 -21.15
N LYS A 164 -3.72 1.88 -22.35
CA LYS A 164 -3.24 1.10 -23.50
C LYS A 164 -1.80 1.47 -23.85
N ASN A 165 -1.46 2.75 -23.83
CA ASN A 165 -0.10 3.22 -24.09
C ASN A 165 0.89 2.77 -23.00
N GLU A 166 0.52 2.84 -21.72
CA GLU A 166 1.37 2.35 -20.63
C GLU A 166 1.59 0.84 -20.69
N ILE A 167 0.56 0.04 -20.98
CA ILE A 167 0.71 -1.41 -21.18
C ILE A 167 1.68 -1.71 -22.33
N ARG A 168 1.57 -1.00 -23.45
CA ARG A 168 2.52 -1.16 -24.58
C ARG A 168 3.95 -0.81 -24.18
N ARG A 169 4.17 0.22 -23.36
CA ARG A 169 5.51 0.59 -22.88
C ARG A 169 6.16 -0.50 -22.03
N LEU A 170 5.37 -1.21 -21.22
CA LEU A 170 5.87 -2.29 -20.36
C LEU A 170 6.19 -3.57 -21.14
N HIS A 171 5.38 -3.91 -22.14
CA HIS A 171 5.52 -5.16 -22.91
C HIS A 171 6.24 -5.01 -24.25
N GLY A 172 6.47 -3.78 -24.72
CA GLY A 172 7.06 -3.47 -26.02
C GLY A 172 8.58 -3.39 -26.04
N LYS A 173 9.27 -4.06 -25.11
CA LYS A 173 10.74 -4.25 -25.18
C LYS A 173 11.09 -5.43 -26.08
#